data_AF-A0A965NZJ4-F1
#
_entry.id   AF-A0A965NZJ4-F1
#
_cell.length_a   1.000
_cell.length_b   1.000
_cell.length_c   1.000
_cell.angle_alpha   90.00
_cell.angle_beta   90.00
_cell.angle_gamma   90.00
#
_symmetry.space_group_name_H-M   'P 1'
#
loop_
_entity.id
_entity.type
_entity.pdbx_description
1 polymer ?
#
loop_
_entity_poly.entity_id
_entity_poly.type
_entity_poly.pdbx_seq_one_letter_code
_entity_poly.pdbx_strand_id
1 'polypeptide(L)'
;MISFYKPNSKNTGTACSFSVNSKEGSIWSSLIKQSSWNEATKTGSFLDNKDNPKKSAKVKFSTTEVAGLLEALDKNVEFSAYHSSDKQVTKIKFSPYIRDDKQVGFSYSVNKESKENVENKQSFLLGFYFNEARLLREFLIHALQSIFKSQEVEAIKKFKNSKSNQESNKSNAEEDGELW
;
A
#
# COMPACT_ATOMS: atom_id res chain seq x y z
N MET A 1 -8.52 -4.78 4.42
CA MET A 1 -7.08 -5.05 4.65
C MET A 1 -6.85 -6.52 4.41
N ILE A 2 -5.70 -6.88 3.85
CA ILE A 2 -5.26 -8.26 3.68
C ILE A 2 -3.87 -8.43 4.31
N SER A 3 -3.55 -9.61 4.86
CA SER A 3 -2.27 -9.90 5.50
C SER A 3 -1.72 -11.26 5.10
N PHE A 4 -0.41 -11.34 4.97
CA PHE A 4 0.35 -12.53 4.61
C PHE A 4 1.48 -12.71 5.63
N TYR A 5 1.58 -13.90 6.20
CA TYR A 5 2.56 -14.23 7.23
C TYR A 5 3.45 -15.36 6.72
N LYS A 6 4.76 -15.11 6.61
CA LYS A 6 5.75 -16.11 6.19
C LYS A 6 6.82 -16.31 7.27
N PRO A 7 6.46 -16.85 8.45
CA PRO A 7 7.44 -17.16 9.48
C PRO A 7 8.35 -18.32 9.05
N ASN A 8 9.55 -18.38 9.62
CA ASN A 8 10.45 -19.52 9.48
C ASN A 8 11.26 -19.77 10.77
N SER A 9 11.83 -20.98 10.88
CA SER A 9 12.65 -21.39 12.03
C SER A 9 13.94 -20.61 12.18
N LYS A 10 14.41 -19.94 11.13
CA LYS A 10 15.60 -19.08 11.15
C LYS A 10 15.31 -17.66 11.65
N ASN A 11 14.05 -17.37 12.02
CA ASN A 11 13.62 -16.04 12.45
C ASN A 11 13.92 -14.92 11.43
N THR A 12 13.89 -15.25 10.14
CA THR A 12 14.11 -14.32 9.03
C THR A 12 12.82 -14.00 8.27
N GLY A 13 11.68 -14.53 8.75
CA GLY A 13 10.39 -14.35 8.12
C GLY A 13 9.95 -12.89 8.07
N THR A 14 9.08 -12.60 7.12
CA THR A 14 8.43 -11.28 6.99
C THR A 14 6.92 -11.47 6.97
N ALA A 15 6.20 -10.61 7.66
CA ALA A 15 4.78 -10.42 7.49
C ALA A 15 4.55 -9.19 6.62
N CYS A 16 3.61 -9.26 5.68
CA CYS A 16 3.21 -8.12 4.86
C CYS A 16 1.70 -7.98 4.90
N SER A 17 1.22 -6.75 5.00
CA SER A 17 -0.20 -6.44 4.88
C SER A 17 -0.43 -5.30 3.92
N PHE A 18 -1.58 -5.32 3.24
CA PHE A 18 -2.02 -4.25 2.37
C PHE A 18 -3.35 -3.70 2.89
N SER A 19 -3.46 -2.38 2.94
CA SER A 19 -4.65 -1.66 3.39
C SER A 19 -4.97 -0.51 2.44
N VAL A 20 -6.24 -0.09 2.45
CA VAL A 20 -6.73 1.04 1.66
C VAL A 20 -7.49 1.98 2.58
N ASN A 21 -7.19 3.26 2.47
CA ASN A 21 -8.04 4.34 2.97
C ASN A 21 -8.68 5.01 1.76
N SER A 22 -9.92 4.61 1.47
CA SER A 22 -10.62 5.05 0.26
C SER A 22 -10.95 6.55 0.27
N LYS A 23 -11.17 7.14 1.44
CA LYS A 23 -11.44 8.57 1.60
C LYS A 23 -10.21 9.43 1.27
N GLU A 24 -9.04 9.03 1.76
CA GLU A 24 -7.78 9.72 1.48
C GLU A 24 -7.12 9.28 0.16
N GLY A 25 -7.77 8.39 -0.61
CA GLY A 25 -7.21 7.86 -1.85
C GLY A 25 -5.87 7.14 -1.68
N SER A 26 -5.62 6.55 -0.50
CA SER A 26 -4.27 6.09 -0.11
C SER A 26 -4.23 4.58 0.09
N ILE A 27 -3.33 3.89 -0.60
CA ILE A 27 -3.08 2.46 -0.44
C ILE A 27 -1.75 2.29 0.29
N TRP A 28 -1.69 1.36 1.23
CA TRP A 28 -0.50 1.14 2.06
C TRP A 28 -0.08 -0.32 2.01
N SER A 29 1.23 -0.55 2.08
CA SER A 29 1.76 -1.82 2.56
C SER A 29 2.52 -1.64 3.86
N SER A 30 2.39 -2.61 4.76
CA SER A 30 3.13 -2.67 6.02
C SER A 30 3.86 -4.00 6.11
N LEU A 31 5.18 -3.95 6.26
CA LEU A 31 6.07 -5.10 6.39
C LEU A 31 6.66 -5.14 7.80
N ILE A 32 6.74 -6.32 8.39
CA ILE A 32 7.26 -6.53 9.75
C ILE A 32 8.15 -7.78 9.74
N LYS A 33 9.37 -7.67 10.26
CA LYS A 33 10.25 -8.84 10.45
C LYS A 33 9.77 -9.69 11.60
N GLN A 34 9.96 -11.00 11.49
CA GLN A 34 9.70 -11.96 12.55
C GLN A 34 10.50 -11.60 13.81
N SER A 35 9.86 -11.67 14.98
CA SER A 35 10.49 -11.40 16.28
C SER A 35 10.98 -12.69 16.93
N SER A 36 10.22 -13.78 16.81
CA SER A 36 10.56 -15.06 17.44
C SER A 36 10.06 -16.27 16.67
N TRP A 37 10.56 -17.45 17.02
CA TRP A 37 10.10 -18.75 16.56
C TRP A 37 9.95 -19.70 17.74
N ASN A 38 8.79 -20.34 17.84
CA ASN A 38 8.52 -21.39 18.81
C ASN A 38 8.68 -22.76 18.13
N GLU A 39 9.68 -23.52 18.55
CA GLU A 39 10.02 -24.81 17.96
C GLU A 39 8.99 -25.91 18.27
N ALA A 40 8.33 -25.84 19.43
CA ALA A 40 7.35 -26.85 19.85
C ALA A 40 6.06 -26.75 19.03
N THR A 41 5.57 -25.52 18.82
CA THR A 41 4.32 -25.27 18.08
C THR A 41 4.55 -24.95 16.61
N LYS A 42 5.81 -24.81 16.17
CA LYS A 42 6.20 -24.37 14.83
C LYS A 42 5.55 -23.05 14.43
N THR A 43 5.47 -22.11 15.37
CA THR A 43 4.84 -20.79 15.16
C THR A 43 5.85 -19.67 15.25
N GLY A 44 5.72 -18.67 14.37
CA GLY A 44 6.51 -17.43 14.44
C GLY A 44 5.68 -16.25 14.94
N SER A 45 6.31 -15.34 15.69
CA SER A 45 5.69 -14.08 16.12
C SER A 45 6.22 -12.89 15.32
N PHE A 46 5.40 -11.86 15.17
CA PHE A 46 5.75 -10.59 14.53
C PHE A 46 5.38 -9.37 15.40
N LEU A 47 4.65 -9.58 16.50
CA LEU A 47 4.01 -8.51 17.26
C LEU A 47 5.03 -7.55 17.87
N ASP A 48 6.11 -8.08 18.44
CA ASP A 48 7.14 -7.28 19.13
C ASP A 48 7.88 -6.32 18.19
N ASN A 49 7.86 -6.60 16.89
CA ASN A 49 8.53 -5.78 15.88
C ASN A 49 7.58 -4.81 15.17
N LYS A 50 6.28 -4.83 15.46
CA LYS A 50 5.27 -4.01 14.77
C LYS A 50 5.63 -2.52 14.79
N ASP A 51 5.98 -2.02 15.97
CA ASP A 51 6.28 -0.61 16.20
C ASP A 51 7.79 -0.31 16.21
N ASN A 52 8.62 -1.29 15.85
CA ASN A 52 10.07 -1.13 15.78
C ASN A 52 10.48 -0.53 14.42
N PRO A 53 10.96 0.72 14.36
CA PRO A 53 11.30 1.38 13.09
C PRO A 53 12.47 0.74 12.35
N LYS A 54 13.25 -0.13 13.02
CA LYS A 54 14.33 -0.92 12.39
C LYS A 54 13.89 -2.26 11.84
N LYS A 55 12.72 -2.73 12.25
CA LYS A 55 12.17 -4.06 11.92
C LYS A 55 10.77 -3.99 11.34
N SER A 56 10.25 -2.79 11.05
CA SER A 56 9.03 -2.58 10.30
C SER A 56 9.15 -1.48 9.24
N ALA A 57 8.37 -1.61 8.19
CA ALA A 57 8.29 -0.66 7.10
C ALA A 57 6.84 -0.40 6.71
N LYS A 58 6.52 0.86 6.43
CA LYS A 58 5.25 1.27 5.84
C LYS A 58 5.56 2.00 4.54
N VAL A 59 4.84 1.66 3.49
CA VAL A 59 4.98 2.24 2.16
C VAL A 59 3.60 2.71 1.73
N LYS A 60 3.50 3.97 1.30
CA LYS A 60 2.30 4.53 0.69
C LYS A 60 2.42 4.40 -0.82
N PHE A 61 1.39 3.89 -1.48
CA PHE A 61 1.31 3.83 -2.93
C PHE A 61 0.33 4.87 -3.46
N SER A 62 0.71 5.48 -4.57
CA SER A 62 -0.22 6.19 -5.46
C SER A 62 -1.09 5.19 -6.24
N THR A 63 -2.19 5.69 -6.81
CA THR A 63 -3.06 4.87 -7.67
C THR A 63 -2.32 4.32 -8.89
N THR A 64 -1.40 5.10 -9.48
CA THR A 64 -0.57 4.67 -10.62
C THR A 64 0.41 3.57 -10.23
N GLU A 65 1.03 3.64 -9.05
CA GLU A 65 1.91 2.57 -8.58
C GLU A 65 1.14 1.28 -8.32
N VAL A 66 -0.08 1.36 -7.80
CA VAL A 66 -0.94 0.18 -7.66
C VAL A 66 -1.37 -0.39 -9.02
N ALA A 67 -1.61 0.46 -10.01
CA ALA A 67 -1.81 -0.01 -11.38
C ALA A 67 -0.55 -0.72 -11.92
N GLY A 68 0.65 -0.23 -11.60
CA GLY A 68 1.92 -0.89 -11.94
C GLY A 68 2.10 -2.25 -11.25
N LEU A 69 1.67 -2.39 -9.99
CA LEU A 69 1.64 -3.68 -9.30
C LEU A 69 0.67 -4.67 -9.96
N LEU A 70 -0.50 -4.19 -10.41
CA LEU A 70 -1.46 -5.01 -11.15
C LEU A 70 -0.90 -5.46 -12.50
N GLU A 71 -0.25 -4.56 -13.23
CA GLU A 71 0.42 -4.88 -14.49
C GLU A 71 1.51 -5.96 -14.30
N ALA A 72 2.30 -5.86 -13.22
CA ALA A 72 3.30 -6.86 -12.87
C ALA A 72 2.69 -8.24 -12.59
N LEU A 73 1.55 -8.29 -11.90
CA LEU A 73 0.80 -9.52 -11.63
C LEU A 73 0.18 -10.12 -12.90
N ASP A 74 -0.32 -9.29 -13.81
CA ASP A 74 -1.08 -9.72 -14.99
C ASP A 74 -0.19 -10.11 -16.15
N LYS A 75 0.90 -9.38 -16.37
CA LYS A 75 1.83 -9.61 -17.49
C LYS A 75 3.13 -10.29 -17.08
N ASN A 76 3.27 -10.62 -15.79
CA ASN A 76 4.44 -11.29 -15.27
C ASN A 76 5.72 -10.48 -15.50
N VAL A 77 5.64 -9.17 -15.30
CA VAL A 77 6.74 -8.21 -15.48
C VAL A 77 7.22 -7.66 -14.13
N GLU A 78 8.37 -6.98 -14.14
CA GLU A 78 8.88 -6.31 -12.96
C GLU A 78 8.23 -4.93 -12.77
N PHE A 79 7.78 -4.67 -11.55
CA PHE A 79 7.46 -3.34 -11.05
C PHE A 79 8.55 -2.86 -10.09
N SER A 80 8.97 -1.62 -10.26
CA SER A 80 9.90 -0.95 -9.35
C SER A 80 9.45 0.48 -9.06
N ALA A 81 9.59 0.91 -7.81
CA ALA A 81 9.33 2.29 -7.41
C ALA A 81 10.40 2.80 -6.45
N TYR A 82 10.60 4.11 -6.47
CA TYR A 82 11.60 4.81 -5.68
C TYR A 82 10.96 5.98 -4.95
N HIS A 83 10.91 5.92 -3.63
CA HIS A 83 10.45 7.02 -2.79
C HIS A 83 11.64 7.62 -2.06
N SER A 84 11.85 8.92 -2.22
CA SER A 84 12.84 9.67 -1.47
C SER A 84 12.14 10.65 -0.53
N SER A 85 12.61 10.71 0.72
CA SER A 85 12.38 11.82 1.63
C SER A 85 13.72 12.45 2.02
N ASP A 86 13.70 13.46 2.88
CA ASP A 86 14.92 14.15 3.32
C ASP A 86 15.85 13.22 4.10
N LYS A 87 15.29 12.27 4.86
CA LYS A 87 16.04 11.40 5.78
C LYS A 87 16.33 10.00 5.23
N GLN A 88 15.50 9.52 4.29
CA GLN A 88 15.57 8.14 3.84
C GLN A 88 15.15 7.96 2.38
N VAL A 89 15.61 6.86 1.81
CA VAL A 89 15.24 6.35 0.50
C VAL A 89 14.56 5.00 0.70
N THR A 90 13.45 4.79 0.02
CA THR A 90 12.72 3.51 0.01
C THR A 90 12.63 3.01 -1.43
N LYS A 91 13.26 1.86 -1.69
CA LYS A 91 13.23 1.17 -2.99
C LYS A 91 12.27 0.00 -2.88
N ILE A 92 11.30 -0.05 -3.78
CA ILE A 92 10.26 -1.06 -3.82
C ILE A 92 10.44 -1.86 -5.10
N LYS A 93 10.36 -3.18 -5.01
CA LYS A 93 10.41 -4.06 -6.17
C LYS A 93 9.43 -5.21 -6.00
N PHE A 94 8.64 -5.45 -7.04
CA PHE A 94 7.73 -6.57 -7.17
C PHE A 94 8.02 -7.26 -8.50
N SER A 95 8.35 -8.54 -8.48
CA SER A 95 8.77 -9.25 -9.69
C SER A 95 8.41 -10.74 -9.63
N PRO A 96 8.34 -11.43 -10.78
CA PRO A 96 8.26 -12.89 -10.81
C PRO A 96 9.42 -13.50 -10.02
N TYR A 97 9.15 -14.55 -9.25
CA TYR A 97 10.17 -15.26 -8.49
C TYR A 97 10.49 -16.59 -9.18
N ILE A 98 11.70 -16.66 -9.75
CA ILE A 98 12.22 -17.82 -10.47
C ILE A 98 13.13 -18.63 -9.56
N ARG A 99 12.90 -19.94 -9.50
CA ARG A 99 13.74 -20.91 -8.81
C ARG A 99 13.88 -22.14 -9.70
N ASP A 100 15.12 -22.59 -9.92
CA ASP A 100 15.41 -23.75 -10.77
C ASP A 100 14.79 -23.61 -12.17
N ASP A 101 14.98 -22.43 -12.79
CA ASP A 101 14.43 -22.03 -14.11
C ASP A 101 12.90 -22.06 -14.23
N LYS A 102 12.18 -22.20 -13.11
CA LYS A 102 10.72 -22.18 -13.07
C LYS A 102 10.23 -21.06 -12.19
N GLN A 103 9.18 -20.38 -12.63
CA GLN A 103 8.49 -19.45 -11.76
C GLN A 103 7.76 -20.24 -10.67
N VAL A 104 8.03 -19.89 -9.41
CA VAL A 104 7.37 -20.49 -8.24
C VAL A 104 6.43 -19.51 -7.54
N GLY A 105 6.35 -18.27 -8.04
CA GLY A 105 5.46 -17.24 -7.55
C GLY A 105 5.96 -15.84 -7.87
N PHE A 106 5.80 -14.92 -6.93
CA PHE A 106 6.27 -13.54 -7.00
C PHE A 106 7.09 -13.17 -5.76
N SER A 107 8.02 -12.25 -5.90
CA SER A 107 8.79 -11.67 -4.81
C SER A 107 8.44 -10.20 -4.65
N TYR A 108 8.20 -9.80 -3.41
CA TYR A 108 8.01 -8.41 -3.02
C TYR A 108 9.11 -8.01 -2.05
N SER A 109 9.83 -6.94 -2.39
CA SER A 109 10.91 -6.43 -1.57
C SER A 109 10.79 -4.93 -1.35
N VAL A 110 11.12 -4.52 -0.12
CA VAL A 110 11.22 -3.12 0.28
C VAL A 110 12.56 -2.93 0.95
N ASN A 111 13.37 -2.05 0.39
CA ASN A 111 14.68 -1.68 0.93
C ASN A 111 14.63 -0.23 1.38
N LYS A 112 14.90 0.01 2.66
CA LYS A 112 15.08 1.34 3.22
C LYS A 112 16.55 1.61 3.47
N GLU A 113 17.00 2.77 3.04
CA GLU A 113 18.37 3.26 3.21
C GLU A 113 18.28 4.66 3.84
N SER A 114 19.02 4.91 4.93
CA SER A 114 19.15 6.25 5.49
C SER A 114 20.15 7.06 4.65
N LYS A 115 19.83 8.32 4.38
CA LYS A 115 20.75 9.23 3.66
C LYS A 115 21.91 9.70 4.54
N GLU A 116 21.69 9.77 5.84
CA GLU A 116 22.68 10.22 6.82
C GLU A 116 23.63 9.09 7.24
N ASN A 117 23.16 7.84 7.22
CA ASN A 117 23.95 6.69 7.62
C ASN A 117 23.69 5.50 6.69
N VAL A 118 24.60 5.31 5.73
CA VAL A 118 24.52 4.28 4.68
C VAL A 118 24.50 2.85 5.26
N GLU A 119 25.02 2.64 6.47
CA GLU A 119 25.01 1.32 7.13
C GLU A 119 23.64 0.91 7.66
N ASN A 120 22.72 1.87 7.85
CA ASN A 120 21.34 1.61 8.29
C ASN A 120 20.45 1.17 7.12
N LYS A 121 20.84 0.08 6.46
CA LYS A 121 20.05 -0.56 5.41
C LYS A 121 19.10 -1.59 6.01
N GLN A 122 17.81 -1.43 5.76
CA GLN A 122 16.78 -2.39 6.16
C GLN A 122 16.17 -2.99 4.91
N SER A 123 16.30 -4.30 4.78
CA SER A 123 15.66 -5.06 3.71
C SER A 123 14.54 -5.93 4.26
N PHE A 124 13.40 -5.89 3.58
CA PHE A 124 12.23 -6.71 3.80
C PHE A 124 11.94 -7.46 2.51
N LEU A 125 11.75 -8.78 2.61
CA LEU A 125 11.50 -9.65 1.47
C LEU A 125 10.37 -10.61 1.82
N LEU A 126 9.40 -10.73 0.91
CA LEU A 126 8.31 -11.66 1.01
C LEU A 126 8.11 -12.37 -0.34
N GLY A 127 7.99 -13.70 -0.30
CA GLY A 127 7.52 -14.48 -1.44
C GLY A 127 6.01 -14.69 -1.38
N PHE A 128 5.35 -14.57 -2.52
CA PHE A 128 3.95 -14.92 -2.74
C PHE A 128 3.87 -16.17 -3.60
N TYR A 129 3.12 -17.17 -3.16
CA TYR A 129 2.69 -18.25 -4.05
C TYR A 129 1.63 -17.74 -5.03
N PHE A 130 1.37 -18.48 -6.11
CA PHE A 130 0.43 -18.05 -7.16
C PHE A 130 -0.98 -17.74 -6.63
N ASN A 131 -1.49 -18.55 -5.69
CA ASN A 131 -2.79 -18.31 -5.06
C ASN A 131 -2.81 -17.02 -4.20
N GLU A 132 -1.73 -16.75 -3.47
CA GLU A 132 -1.58 -15.53 -2.67
C GLU A 132 -1.42 -14.29 -3.55
N ALA A 133 -0.67 -14.41 -4.65
CA ALA A 133 -0.52 -13.38 -5.65
C ALA A 133 -1.87 -13.06 -6.32
N ARG A 134 -2.68 -14.09 -6.62
CA ARG A 134 -4.04 -13.90 -7.12
C ARG A 134 -4.91 -13.17 -6.10
N LEU A 135 -4.84 -13.53 -4.83
CA LEU A 135 -5.59 -12.87 -3.78
C LEU A 135 -5.17 -11.40 -3.59
N LEU A 136 -3.86 -11.12 -3.67
CA LEU A 136 -3.33 -9.76 -3.67
C LEU A 136 -3.88 -8.95 -4.85
N ARG A 137 -3.88 -9.52 -6.06
CA ARG A 137 -4.45 -8.89 -7.26
C ARG A 137 -5.89 -8.45 -7.05
N GLU A 138 -6.76 -9.36 -6.59
CA GLU A 138 -8.17 -9.04 -6.35
C GLU A 138 -8.33 -7.93 -5.29
N PHE A 139 -7.49 -7.95 -4.25
CA PHE A 139 -7.48 -6.89 -3.25
C PHE A 139 -7.06 -5.53 -3.85
N LEU A 140 -6.05 -5.49 -4.72
CA LEU A 140 -5.59 -4.24 -5.34
C LEU A 140 -6.63 -3.65 -6.30
N ILE A 141 -7.35 -4.49 -7.06
CA ILE A 141 -8.50 -4.06 -7.89
C ILE A 141 -9.58 -3.46 -7.00
N HIS A 142 -9.97 -4.18 -5.93
CA HIS A 142 -10.95 -3.69 -4.98
C HIS A 142 -10.52 -2.37 -4.34
N ALA A 143 -9.25 -2.22 -3.98
CA ALA A 143 -8.70 -1.01 -3.40
C ALA A 143 -8.86 0.19 -4.35
N LEU A 144 -8.47 0.04 -5.62
CA LEU A 144 -8.64 1.11 -6.63
C LEU A 144 -10.11 1.47 -6.85
N GLN A 145 -10.98 0.48 -7.00
CA GLN A 145 -12.42 0.71 -7.15
C GLN A 145 -13.02 1.45 -5.95
N SER A 146 -12.61 1.09 -4.73
CA SER A 146 -13.08 1.75 -3.52
C SER A 146 -12.68 3.24 -3.48
N ILE A 147 -11.47 3.57 -3.97
CA ILE A 147 -10.96 4.94 -4.06
C ILE A 147 -11.77 5.73 -5.09
N PHE A 148 -11.96 5.20 -6.31
CA PHE A 148 -12.71 5.87 -7.36
C PHE A 148 -14.15 6.15 -6.93
N LYS A 149 -14.81 5.18 -6.28
CA LYS A 149 -16.15 5.37 -5.72
C LYS A 149 -16.19 6.47 -4.66
N SER A 150 -15.16 6.57 -3.81
CA SER A 150 -15.09 7.62 -2.78
C SER A 150 -14.92 9.00 -3.42
N GLN A 151 -14.05 9.12 -4.43
CA GLN A 151 -13.84 10.36 -5.18
C GLN A 151 -15.10 10.81 -5.92
N GLU A 152 -15.85 9.88 -6.51
CA GLU A 152 -17.14 10.16 -7.17
C GLU A 152 -18.16 10.74 -6.19
N VAL A 153 -18.30 10.12 -5.01
CA VAL A 153 -19.20 10.62 -3.94
C VAL A 153 -18.80 12.02 -3.49
N GLU A 154 -17.50 12.30 -3.35
CA GLU A 154 -17.01 13.63 -2.99
C GLU A 154 -17.26 14.67 -4.08
N ALA A 155 -17.09 14.30 -5.35
CA ALA A 155 -17.37 15.17 -6.48
C ALA A 155 -18.87 15.56 -6.54
N ILE A 156 -19.77 14.58 -6.35
CA ILE A 156 -21.22 14.81 -6.30
C ILE A 156 -21.59 15.75 -5.14
N LYS A 157 -20.99 15.57 -3.95
CA LYS A 157 -21.22 16.45 -2.80
C LYS A 157 -20.77 17.89 -3.07
N LYS A 158 -19.57 18.06 -3.64
CA LYS A 158 -19.05 19.39 -4.02
C LYS A 158 -19.97 20.07 -5.03
N PHE A 159 -20.47 19.34 -6.03
CA PHE A 159 -21.39 19.86 -7.03
C PHE A 159 -22.76 20.28 -6.45
N LYS A 160 -23.31 19.50 -5.51
CA LYS A 160 -24.55 19.88 -4.82
C LYS A 160 -24.37 21.14 -3.96
N ASN A 161 -23.28 21.23 -3.21
CA ASN A 161 -22.98 22.39 -2.36
C ASN A 161 -22.70 23.66 -3.18
N SER A 162 -22.08 23.53 -4.37
CA SER A 162 -21.89 24.68 -5.26
C SER A 162 -23.20 25.20 -5.84
N LYS A 163 -24.16 24.32 -6.12
CA LYS A 163 -25.50 24.72 -6.59
C LYS A 163 -26.31 25.43 -5.51
N SER A 164 -26.31 24.89 -4.28
CA SER A 164 -27.02 25.54 -3.16
C SER A 164 -26.45 26.92 -2.84
N ASN A 165 -25.13 27.10 -2.91
CA ASN A 165 -24.50 28.41 -2.70
C ASN A 165 -24.76 29.40 -3.84
N GLN A 166 -24.98 28.93 -5.07
CA GLN A 166 -25.36 29.79 -6.20
C GLN A 166 -26.83 30.21 -6.11
N GLU A 167 -27.72 29.34 -5.63
CA GLU A 167 -29.13 29.66 -5.41
C GLU A 167 -29.32 30.63 -4.23
N SER A 168 -28.59 30.46 -3.13
CA SER A 168 -28.64 31.39 -1.98
C SER A 168 -28.06 32.78 -2.29
N ASN A 169 -27.04 32.85 -3.14
CA ASN A 169 -26.47 34.14 -3.57
C ASN A 169 -27.36 34.86 -4.59
N LYS A 170 -28.20 34.14 -5.34
CA LYS A 170 -29.21 34.75 -6.21
C LYS A 170 -30.39 35.30 -5.42
N SER A 171 -30.90 34.57 -4.43
CA SER A 171 -32.02 35.05 -3.60
C SER A 171 -31.66 36.30 -2.81
N ASN A 172 -30.43 36.38 -2.27
CA ASN A 172 -29.99 37.58 -1.54
C ASN A 172 -29.74 38.80 -2.45
N ALA A 173 -29.47 38.59 -3.74
CA ALA A 173 -29.29 39.69 -4.70
C ALA A 173 -30.62 40.23 -5.25
N GLU A 174 -31.69 39.42 -5.21
CA GLU A 174 -33.04 39.84 -5.60
C GLU A 174 -33.75 40.61 -4.47
N GLU A 175 -33.52 40.27 -3.19
CA GLU A 175 -34.09 41.02 -2.05
C GLU A 175 -33.50 42.44 -1.86
N ASP A 176 -32.22 42.66 -2.18
CA ASP A 176 -31.58 43.99 -2.10
C ASP A 176 -31.92 44.90 -3.31
N GLY A 177 -32.57 44.36 -4.36
CA GLY A 177 -32.91 45.08 -5.59
C GLY A 177 -34.28 45.75 -5.59
N GLU A 178 -35.17 45.44 -4.64
CA GLU A 178 -36.54 45.96 -4.57
C GLU A 178 -36.72 47.16 -3.61
N LEU A 179 -35.64 47.70 -3.04
CA LEU A 179 -35.66 48.86 -2.14
C LEU A 179 -35.31 50.18 -2.87
N TRP A 180 -36.07 50.56 -3.91
CA TRP A 180 -36.09 51.93 -4.47
C TRP A 180 -37.46 52.31 -5.05
#